data_AF-A0AB74BNJ8-F1
#
_entry.id   AF-A0AB74BNJ8-F1
#
_cell.length_a   1.000
_cell.length_b   1.000
_cell.length_c   1.000
_cell.angle_alpha   90.00
_cell.angle_beta   90.00
_cell.angle_gamma   90.00
#
_symmetry.space_group_name_H-M   'P 1'
#
loop_
_entity.id
_entity.type
_entity.pdbx_description
1 polymer ?
#
loop_
_entity_poly.entity_id
_entity_poly.type
_entity_poly.pdbx_seq_one_letter_code
_entity_poly.pdbx_strand_id
1 'polypeptide(L)'
;MEARDLVYKAPAFSLMETKELGLDYLVRLMDLLEEISLCEKCSKVKVYRAFLQPLCHSILGLFRLFYRSLREMYNEMDIQPVSLKGKEAVDDERPMILCQKVYLQIERLHNSVRRLVETLKDKPVFDEDAWKLIDSGAYRLVVCTASLTGFDSDLCY
;
A
#
# COMPACT_ATOMS: atom_id res chain seq x y z
N MET A 1 18.37 -6.14 2.90
CA MET A 1 17.83 -4.80 3.19
C MET A 1 16.58 -5.02 4.01
N GLU A 2 16.57 -4.62 5.29
CA GLU A 2 15.44 -4.92 6.18
C GLU A 2 14.23 -4.05 5.81
N ALA A 3 12.99 -4.57 5.90
CA ALA A 3 11.76 -3.84 5.59
C ALA A 3 11.66 -2.49 6.35
N ARG A 4 12.31 -2.41 7.52
CA ARG A 4 12.48 -1.19 8.30
C ARG A 4 13.23 -0.10 7.53
N ASP A 5 14.40 -0.43 6.96
CA ASP A 5 15.24 0.54 6.25
C ASP A 5 14.54 1.12 5.03
N LEU A 6 13.68 0.33 4.39
CA LEU A 6 12.87 0.81 3.29
C LEU A 6 11.90 1.88 3.79
N VAL A 7 11.06 1.59 4.79
CA VAL A 7 10.08 2.56 5.32
C VAL A 7 10.71 3.88 5.74
N TYR A 8 11.86 3.86 6.41
CA TYR A 8 12.55 5.10 6.81
C TYR A 8 13.14 5.90 5.64
N LYS A 9 13.39 5.24 4.50
CA LYS A 9 13.90 5.85 3.27
C LYS A 9 12.81 6.06 2.23
N ALA A 10 11.54 6.10 2.66
CA ALA A 10 10.44 6.29 1.74
C ALA A 10 10.63 7.59 0.93
N PRO A 11 10.52 7.52 -0.40
CA PRO A 11 10.66 8.70 -1.23
C PRO A 11 9.46 9.64 -1.04
N ALA A 12 9.68 10.94 -1.22
CA ALA A 12 8.58 11.86 -1.42
C ALA A 12 7.95 11.58 -2.78
N PHE A 13 6.80 10.88 -2.81
CA PHE A 13 6.16 10.44 -4.05
C PHE A 13 5.81 11.59 -5.02
N SER A 14 5.58 12.79 -4.51
CA SER A 14 5.38 14.01 -5.32
C SER A 14 6.64 14.49 -6.03
N LEU A 15 7.83 14.12 -5.54
CA LEU A 15 9.13 14.51 -6.09
C LEU A 15 9.76 13.43 -6.97
N MET A 16 9.08 12.30 -7.17
CA MET A 16 9.60 11.22 -8.03
C MET A 16 9.44 11.58 -9.51
N GLU A 17 10.43 11.17 -10.31
CA GLU A 17 10.47 11.41 -11.75
C GLU A 17 9.26 10.81 -12.48
N THR A 18 8.80 9.63 -12.03
CA THR A 18 7.56 9.03 -12.50
C THR A 18 6.81 8.34 -11.37
N LYS A 19 5.49 8.18 -11.52
CA LYS A 19 4.67 7.47 -10.54
C LYS A 19 4.97 5.96 -10.51
N GLU A 20 5.44 5.37 -11.61
CA GLU A 20 5.84 3.96 -11.64
C GLU A 20 6.99 3.68 -10.69
N LEU A 21 7.96 4.59 -10.57
CA LEU A 21 9.05 4.41 -9.60
C LEU A 21 8.55 4.39 -8.16
N GLY A 22 7.52 5.18 -7.87
CA GLY A 22 6.84 5.14 -6.58
C GLY A 22 6.08 3.83 -6.36
N LEU A 23 5.38 3.35 -7.39
CA LEU A 23 4.73 2.05 -7.35
C LEU A 23 5.73 0.90 -7.19
N ASP A 24 6.83 0.87 -7.93
CA ASP A 24 7.88 -0.15 -7.84
C ASP A 24 8.54 -0.19 -6.45
N TYR A 25 8.66 0.97 -5.82
CA TYR A 25 9.08 1.05 -4.42
C TYR A 25 8.04 0.42 -3.49
N LEU A 26 6.75 0.71 -3.67
CA LEU A 26 5.67 0.09 -2.89
C LEU A 26 5.56 -1.43 -3.12
N VAL A 27 5.76 -1.90 -4.34
CA VAL A 27 5.78 -3.35 -4.68
C VAL A 27 6.87 -4.06 -3.88
N ARG A 28 8.10 -3.53 -3.90
CA ARG A 28 9.21 -4.13 -3.13
C ARG A 28 8.94 -4.18 -1.63
N LEU A 29 8.30 -3.14 -1.10
CA LEU A 29 7.91 -3.09 0.30
C LEU A 29 6.81 -4.12 0.62
N MET A 30 5.87 -4.29 -0.31
CA MET A 30 4.80 -5.29 -0.21
C MET A 30 5.29 -6.72 -0.31
N ASP A 31 6.27 -7.00 -1.17
CA ASP A 31 6.87 -8.35 -1.28
C ASP A 31 7.47 -8.77 0.07
N LEU A 32 8.20 -7.86 0.72
CA LEU A 32 8.76 -8.12 2.06
C LEU A 32 7.68 -8.29 3.13
N LEU A 33 6.64 -7.45 3.12
CA LEU A 33 5.54 -7.59 4.08
C LEU A 33 4.81 -8.92 3.89
N GLU A 34 4.56 -9.31 2.65
CA GLU A 34 3.87 -10.55 2.31
C GLU A 34 4.66 -11.78 2.78
N GLU A 35 5.98 -11.82 2.51
CA GLU A 35 6.87 -12.86 3.03
C GLU A 35 6.80 -12.96 4.56
N ILE A 36 6.82 -11.82 5.27
CA ILE A 36 6.72 -11.80 6.72
C ILE A 36 5.32 -12.26 7.18
N SER A 37 4.26 -11.90 6.47
CA SER A 37 2.88 -12.28 6.79
C SER A 37 2.63 -13.79 6.68
N LEU A 38 3.40 -14.47 5.84
CA LEU A 38 3.36 -15.93 5.65
C LEU A 38 4.31 -16.68 6.60
N CYS A 39 5.19 -15.96 7.30
CA CYS A 39 6.18 -16.56 8.18
C CYS A 39 5.58 -16.95 9.55
N GLU A 40 5.15 -18.20 9.68
CA GLU A 40 4.59 -18.73 10.94
C GLU A 40 5.54 -18.61 12.13
N LYS A 41 6.85 -18.77 11.89
CA LYS A 41 7.90 -18.66 12.93
C LYS A 41 8.09 -17.22 13.39
N CYS A 42 7.87 -16.24 12.53
CA CYS A 42 8.08 -14.83 12.83
C CYS A 42 7.12 -14.35 13.92
N SER A 43 5.89 -14.88 13.95
CA SER A 43 4.90 -14.62 15.01
C SER A 43 5.34 -15.04 16.41
N LYS A 44 6.28 -15.99 16.53
CA LYS A 44 6.75 -16.50 17.82
C LYS A 44 7.79 -15.56 18.45
N VAL A 45 8.47 -14.74 17.65
CA VAL A 45 9.51 -13.82 18.10
C VAL A 45 8.89 -12.54 18.63
N LYS A 46 9.16 -12.20 19.91
CA LYS A 46 8.59 -11.01 20.57
C LYS A 46 8.90 -9.70 19.83
N VAL A 47 10.14 -9.55 19.35
CA VAL A 47 10.58 -8.34 18.64
C VAL A 47 9.80 -8.16 17.33
N TYR A 48 9.57 -9.23 16.57
CA TYR A 48 8.77 -9.14 15.35
C TYR A 48 7.31 -8.79 15.63
N ARG A 49 6.69 -9.39 16.66
CA ARG A 49 5.33 -9.02 17.06
C ARG A 49 5.19 -7.54 17.37
N ALA A 50 6.12 -6.98 18.13
CA ALA A 50 6.13 -5.55 18.47
C ALA A 50 6.40 -4.65 17.26
N PHE A 51 7.10 -5.15 16.24
CA PHE A 51 7.48 -4.37 15.05
C PHE A 51 6.43 -4.39 13.94
N LEU A 52 5.62 -5.45 13.85
CA LEU A 52 4.70 -5.67 12.72
C LEU A 52 3.58 -4.63 12.64
N GLN A 53 3.02 -4.23 13.78
CA GLN A 53 1.95 -3.23 13.81
C GLN A 53 2.45 -1.85 13.34
N PRO A 54 3.56 -1.30 13.88
CA PRO A 54 4.17 -0.07 13.34
C PRO A 54 4.57 -0.15 11.87
N LEU A 55 5.07 -1.30 11.42
CA LEU A 55 5.42 -1.52 10.01
C LEU A 55 4.18 -1.40 9.12
N CYS A 56 3.11 -2.15 9.42
CA CYS A 56 1.88 -2.12 8.63
C CYS A 56 1.23 -0.72 8.63
N HIS A 57 1.26 -0.03 9.78
CA HIS A 57 0.78 1.35 9.89
C HIS A 57 1.56 2.30 8.97
N SER A 58 2.88 2.17 8.94
CA SER A 58 3.74 3.01 8.09
C SER A 58 3.52 2.72 6.61
N ILE A 59 3.42 1.44 6.22
CA ILE A 59 3.13 1.02 4.84
C ILE A 59 1.78 1.59 4.39
N LEU A 60 0.74 1.49 5.23
CA LEU A 60 -0.56 2.10 4.96
C LEU A 60 -0.45 3.62 4.77
N GLY A 61 0.36 4.29 5.58
CA GLY A 61 0.67 5.72 5.43
C GLY A 61 1.27 6.04 4.06
N LEU A 62 2.21 5.23 3.58
CA LEU A 62 2.83 5.40 2.27
C LEU A 62 1.83 5.19 1.12
N PHE A 63 0.98 4.17 1.20
CA PHE A 63 -0.09 3.98 0.22
C PHE A 63 -1.08 5.15 0.22
N ARG A 64 -1.41 5.74 1.37
CA ARG A 64 -2.27 6.93 1.44
C ARG A 64 -1.62 8.14 0.77
N LEU A 65 -0.32 8.36 0.97
CA LEU A 65 0.42 9.43 0.30
C LEU A 65 0.47 9.22 -1.20
N PHE A 66 0.75 7.99 -1.64
CA PHE A 66 0.74 7.65 -3.06
C PHE A 66 -0.64 7.83 -3.69
N TYR A 67 -1.70 7.37 -3.02
CA TYR A 67 -3.09 7.56 -3.46
C TYR A 67 -3.45 9.04 -3.63
N ARG A 68 -3.07 9.92 -2.69
CA ARG A 68 -3.29 11.37 -2.86
C ARG A 68 -2.61 11.90 -4.11
N SER A 69 -1.36 11.49 -4.32
CA SER A 69 -0.60 11.88 -5.51
C SER A 69 -1.18 11.34 -6.82
N LEU A 70 -1.84 10.18 -6.80
CA LEU A 70 -2.61 9.66 -7.95
C LEU A 70 -3.89 10.46 -8.18
N ARG A 71 -4.61 10.79 -7.11
CA ARG A 71 -5.86 11.56 -7.20
C ARG A 71 -5.63 12.97 -7.72
N GLU A 72 -4.55 13.62 -7.31
CA GLU A 72 -4.10 14.92 -7.83
C GLU A 72 -3.86 14.84 -9.34
N MET A 73 -3.14 13.83 -9.83
CA MET A 73 -2.97 13.60 -11.28
C MET A 73 -4.31 13.44 -12.00
N TYR A 74 -5.22 12.62 -11.45
CA TYR A 74 -6.50 12.32 -12.09
C TYR A 74 -7.45 13.54 -12.12
N ASN A 75 -7.42 14.38 -11.08
CA ASN A 75 -8.31 15.54 -10.96
C ASN A 75 -7.77 16.82 -11.60
N GLU A 76 -6.45 17.06 -11.52
CA GLU A 76 -5.84 18.33 -11.92
C GLU A 76 -5.24 18.30 -13.33
N MET A 77 -5.34 17.17 -14.05
CA MET A 77 -4.57 16.90 -15.27
C MET A 77 -3.06 17.15 -15.05
N ASP A 78 -2.54 16.82 -13.87
CA ASP A 78 -1.12 17.01 -13.57
C ASP A 78 -0.29 16.05 -14.44
N ILE A 79 0.42 16.64 -15.41
CA ILE A 79 1.10 15.98 -16.53
C ILE A 79 2.46 15.43 -16.06
N GLN A 80 2.48 14.62 -14.98
CA GLN A 80 3.66 13.79 -14.75
C GLN A 80 3.64 12.63 -15.76
N PRO A 81 4.70 12.46 -16.57
CA PRO A 81 4.73 11.42 -17.57
C PRO A 81 4.69 10.02 -16.93
N VAL A 82 3.69 9.23 -17.32
CA VAL A 82 3.55 7.81 -16.97
C VAL A 82 4.41 7.02 -17.97
N SER A 83 5.61 6.61 -17.57
CA SER A 83 6.56 5.89 -18.42
C SER A 83 6.41 4.37 -18.30
N LEU A 84 5.60 3.76 -19.18
CA LEU A 84 5.61 2.32 -19.40
C LEU A 84 6.69 1.92 -20.41
N LYS A 85 7.75 1.24 -19.95
CA LYS A 85 8.63 0.48 -20.83
C LYS A 85 7.85 -0.69 -21.42
N GLY A 86 7.36 -0.53 -22.65
CA GLY A 86 6.88 -1.62 -23.50
C GLY A 86 5.44 -1.44 -23.97
N LYS A 87 5.32 -1.20 -25.29
CA LYS A 87 4.11 -1.10 -26.12
C LYS A 87 3.18 0.06 -25.80
N GLU A 88 2.83 0.76 -26.88
CA GLU A 88 2.00 1.95 -26.94
C GLU A 88 0.60 1.69 -26.38
N ALA A 89 0.44 1.80 -25.05
CA ALA A 89 -0.86 2.15 -24.49
C ALA A 89 -1.17 3.57 -24.95
N VAL A 90 -2.35 3.77 -25.54
CA VAL A 90 -2.90 5.10 -25.87
C VAL A 90 -2.82 5.94 -24.60
N ASP A 91 -2.34 7.17 -24.70
CA ASP A 91 -1.98 8.03 -23.55
C ASP A 91 -3.11 8.11 -22.49
N ASP A 92 -4.37 8.02 -22.94
CA ASP A 92 -5.60 8.01 -22.14
C ASP A 92 -5.78 6.80 -21.20
N GLU A 93 -5.24 5.62 -21.51
CA GLU A 93 -5.42 4.41 -20.67
C GLU A 93 -4.38 4.30 -19.55
N ARG A 94 -3.31 5.10 -19.61
CA ARG A 94 -2.15 5.00 -18.71
C ARG A 94 -2.51 5.25 -17.24
N PRO A 95 -3.30 6.29 -16.88
CA PRO A 95 -3.70 6.53 -15.49
C PRO A 95 -4.56 5.38 -14.96
N MET A 96 -5.42 4.79 -15.79
CA MET A 96 -6.27 3.66 -15.40
C MET A 96 -5.44 2.42 -15.07
N ILE A 97 -4.46 2.07 -15.90
CA ILE A 97 -3.55 0.95 -15.65
C ILE A 97 -2.77 1.16 -14.35
N LEU A 98 -2.29 2.37 -14.10
CA LEU A 98 -1.58 2.70 -12.86
C LEU A 98 -2.48 2.54 -11.63
N CYS A 99 -3.70 3.08 -11.67
CA CYS A 99 -4.68 2.92 -10.60
C CYS A 99 -5.01 1.44 -10.34
N GLN A 100 -5.18 0.62 -11.38
CA GLN A 100 -5.39 -0.83 -11.24
C GLN A 100 -4.20 -1.52 -10.56
N LYS A 101 -2.97 -1.20 -10.95
CA LYS A 101 -1.77 -1.78 -10.31
C LYS A 101 -1.69 -1.39 -8.84
N VAL A 102 -2.03 -0.15 -8.51
CA VAL A 102 -2.01 0.36 -7.13
C VAL A 102 -3.10 -0.30 -6.29
N TYR A 103 -4.30 -0.43 -6.85
CA TYR A 103 -5.40 -1.19 -6.24
C TYR A 103 -4.92 -2.59 -5.82
N LEU A 104 -4.26 -3.32 -6.72
CA LEU A 104 -3.76 -4.66 -6.43
C LEU A 104 -2.76 -4.67 -5.27
N GLN A 105 -1.89 -3.66 -5.18
CA GLN A 105 -0.92 -3.59 -4.07
C GLN A 105 -1.58 -3.24 -2.73
N ILE A 106 -2.63 -2.41 -2.71
CA ILE A 106 -3.38 -2.09 -1.49
C ILE A 106 -4.22 -3.29 -1.06
N GLU A 107 -4.78 -4.05 -2.00
CA GLU A 107 -5.46 -5.32 -1.71
C GLU A 107 -4.50 -6.35 -1.11
N ARG A 108 -3.28 -6.46 -1.65
CA ARG A 108 -2.19 -7.28 -1.05
C ARG A 108 -1.87 -6.83 0.38
N LEU A 109 -1.84 -5.53 0.66
CA LEU A 109 -1.65 -4.99 2.01
C LEU A 109 -2.77 -5.44 2.94
N HIS A 110 -4.02 -5.23 2.54
CA HIS A 110 -5.19 -5.61 3.32
C HIS A 110 -5.19 -7.11 3.65
N ASN A 111 -4.92 -7.96 2.66
CA ASN A 111 -4.82 -9.41 2.86
C ASN A 111 -3.66 -9.80 3.79
N SER A 112 -2.50 -9.15 3.66
CA SER A 112 -1.35 -9.38 4.54
C SER A 112 -1.64 -8.97 5.99
N VAL A 113 -2.33 -7.84 6.19
CA VAL A 113 -2.77 -7.38 7.51
C VAL A 113 -3.74 -8.39 8.13
N ARG A 114 -4.74 -8.87 7.37
CA ARG A 114 -5.67 -9.90 7.86
C ARG A 114 -4.97 -11.18 8.30
N ARG A 115 -4.04 -11.69 7.49
CA ARG A 115 -3.23 -12.87 7.87
C ARG A 115 -2.45 -12.62 9.17
N LEU A 116 -1.85 -11.45 9.32
CA LEU A 116 -1.12 -11.07 10.53
C LEU A 116 -2.04 -10.97 11.75
N VAL A 117 -3.21 -10.36 11.62
CA VAL A 117 -4.22 -10.28 12.69
C VAL A 117 -4.62 -11.66 13.15
N GLU A 118 -5.00 -12.55 12.23
CA GLU A 118 -5.38 -13.93 12.58
C GLU A 118 -4.26 -14.69 13.28
N THR A 119 -3.01 -14.46 12.88
CA THR A 119 -1.84 -15.11 13.47
C THR A 119 -1.48 -14.55 14.85
N LEU A 120 -1.77 -13.26 15.08
CA LEU A 120 -1.31 -12.51 16.25
C LEU A 120 -2.38 -12.31 17.32
N LYS A 121 -3.68 -12.44 17.01
CA LYS A 121 -4.79 -12.12 17.92
C LYS A 121 -4.73 -12.84 19.28
N ASP A 122 -4.21 -14.06 19.30
CA ASP A 122 -4.08 -14.87 20.53
C ASP A 122 -2.70 -14.72 21.19
N LYS A 123 -1.85 -13.79 20.72
CA LYS A 123 -0.50 -13.58 21.21
C LYS A 123 -0.45 -12.46 22.25
N PRO A 124 0.44 -12.55 23.25
CA PRO A 124 0.69 -11.45 24.17
C PRO A 124 1.02 -10.14 23.45
N VAL A 125 0.51 -9.02 23.98
CA VAL A 125 0.72 -7.65 23.48
C VAL A 125 0.02 -7.37 22.14
N PHE A 126 -1.00 -8.16 21.78
CA PHE A 126 -1.87 -7.85 20.65
C PHE A 126 -2.80 -6.68 21.00
N ASP A 127 -2.73 -5.61 20.23
CA ASP A 127 -3.58 -4.42 20.34
C ASP A 127 -4.66 -4.48 19.26
N GLU A 128 -5.83 -5.01 19.63
CA GLU A 128 -6.94 -5.24 18.70
C GLU A 128 -7.40 -3.94 18.03
N ASP A 129 -7.51 -2.86 18.78
CA ASP A 129 -7.95 -1.56 18.27
C ASP A 129 -6.97 -1.01 17.24
N ALA A 130 -5.67 -1.07 17.54
CA ALA A 130 -4.64 -0.61 16.62
C ALA A 130 -4.62 -1.41 15.31
N TRP A 131 -4.80 -2.74 15.38
CA TRP A 131 -4.88 -3.60 14.21
C TRP A 131 -6.16 -3.35 13.39
N LYS A 132 -7.30 -3.14 14.06
CA LYS A 132 -8.58 -2.80 13.41
C LYS A 132 -8.50 -1.48 12.66
N LEU A 133 -7.78 -0.49 13.17
CA LEU A 133 -7.53 0.78 12.48
C LEU A 133 -6.69 0.59 11.21
N ILE A 134 -5.72 -0.33 11.22
CA ILE A 134 -4.92 -0.65 10.02
C ILE A 134 -5.78 -1.41 9.00
N ASP A 135 -6.51 -2.44 9.42
CA ASP A 135 -7.37 -3.26 8.54
C ASP A 135 -8.44 -2.42 7.84
N SER A 136 -9.23 -1.68 8.62
CA SER A 136 -10.26 -0.77 8.08
C SER A 136 -9.66 0.33 7.22
N GLY A 137 -8.49 0.85 7.58
CA GLY A 137 -7.78 1.86 6.82
C GLY A 137 -7.29 1.35 5.47
N ALA A 138 -6.79 0.11 5.41
CA ALA A 138 -6.38 -0.54 4.17
C ALA A 138 -7.59 -0.86 3.29
N TYR A 139 -8.65 -1.44 3.86
CA TYR A 139 -9.91 -1.71 3.15
C TYR A 139 -10.51 -0.46 2.53
N ARG A 140 -10.62 0.64 3.30
CA ARG A 140 -11.13 1.92 2.78
C ARG A 140 -10.28 2.42 1.62
N LEU A 141 -8.97 2.25 1.68
CA LEU A 141 -8.08 2.67 0.60
C LEU A 141 -8.22 1.80 -0.65
N VAL A 142 -8.49 0.49 -0.52
CA VAL A 142 -8.87 -0.39 -1.64
C VAL A 142 -10.11 0.18 -2.34
N VAL A 143 -11.17 0.42 -1.58
CA VAL A 143 -12.43 0.97 -2.09
C VAL A 143 -12.19 2.28 -2.83
N CYS A 144 -11.45 3.21 -2.23
CA CYS A 144 -11.21 4.51 -2.84
C CYS A 144 -10.32 4.48 -4.08
N THR A 145 -9.41 3.52 -4.16
CA THR A 145 -8.59 3.34 -5.36
C THR A 145 -9.41 2.71 -6.48
N ALA A 146 -10.33 1.79 -6.18
CA ALA A 146 -11.31 1.30 -7.14
C ALA A 146 -12.20 2.45 -7.66
N SER A 147 -12.58 3.39 -6.79
CA SER A 147 -13.41 4.53 -7.21
C SER A 147 -12.75 5.47 -8.21
N LEU A 148 -11.43 5.64 -8.14
CA LEU A 148 -10.67 6.36 -9.17
C LEU A 148 -10.71 5.69 -10.55
N THR A 149 -11.08 4.40 -10.61
CA THR A 149 -11.25 3.66 -11.87
C THR A 149 -12.71 3.61 -12.37
N GLY A 150 -13.62 4.36 -11.73
CA GLY A 150 -15.03 4.48 -12.14
C GLY A 150 -16.05 3.77 -11.24
N PHE A 151 -15.68 3.36 -10.02
CA PHE A 151 -16.61 2.80 -9.03
C PHE A 151 -17.09 3.87 -8.04
N ASP A 152 -18.30 4.42 -8.17
CA ASP A 152 -18.81 5.39 -7.18
C ASP A 152 -18.75 4.82 -5.74
N SER A 153 -18.08 5.53 -4.83
CA SER A 153 -18.05 5.19 -3.40
C SER A 153 -17.98 6.43 -2.53
N ASP A 154 -19.01 6.62 -1.70
CA ASP A 154 -19.12 7.69 -0.70
C ASP A 154 -18.12 7.56 0.46
N LEU A 155 -17.30 6.50 0.48
CA LEU A 155 -16.34 6.19 1.56
C LEU A 155 -15.02 6.96 1.46
N CYS A 156 -14.88 7.86 0.49
CA CYS A 156 -13.62 8.50 0.13
C CYS A 156 -13.43 9.93 0.62
N TYR A 157 -14.28 10.38 1.55
CA TYR A 157 -14.14 11.64 2.28
C TYR A 157 -13.39 11.46 3.61
#